data_AF-A0A450TNH5-F1
#
_entry.id   AF-A0A450TNH5-F1
#
_cell.length_a   1.000
_cell.length_b   1.000
_cell.length_c   1.000
_cell.angle_alpha   90.00
_cell.angle_beta   90.00
_cell.angle_gamma   90.00
#
_symmetry.space_group_name_H-M   'P 1'
#
loop_
_entity.id
_entity.type
_entity.pdbx_description
1 polymer ?
#
loop_
_entity_poly.entity_id
_entity_poly.type
_entity_poly.pdbx_seq_one_letter_code
_entity_poly.pdbx_strand_id
1 'polypeptide(L)' 'MITSPILEEKYRVQRKLTEEAGYDIRKYVELSHKRAAEAAEKYGLTLKYGQRKGGELEPVVPVPSAR' A
#
# COMPACT_ATOMS: atom_id res chain seq x y z
N MET A 1 -21.39 9.05 7.32
CA MET A 1 -20.20 8.58 6.57
C MET A 1 -20.30 9.12 5.16
N ILE A 2 -19.29 9.82 4.67
CA ILE A 2 -19.24 10.24 3.26
C ILE A 2 -18.82 9.01 2.45
N THR A 3 -19.79 8.30 1.88
CA THR A 3 -19.57 7.17 0.97
C THR A 3 -19.48 7.71 -0.44
N SER A 4 -18.26 8.03 -0.88
CA SER A 4 -17.99 8.23 -2.31
C SER A 4 -17.69 6.88 -2.96
N PRO A 5 -18.08 6.64 -4.22
CA PRO A 5 -17.75 5.41 -4.93
C PRO A 5 -16.24 5.11 -4.92
N ILE A 6 -15.41 6.15 -4.96
CA ILE A 6 -13.94 6.03 -4.87
C ILE A 6 -13.51 5.46 -3.53
N LEU A 7 -14.17 5.87 -2.44
CA LEU A 7 -13.82 5.41 -1.10
C LEU A 7 -14.23 3.94 -0.87
N GLU A 8 -15.40 3.54 -1.37
CA GLU A 8 -15.83 2.13 -1.33
C GLU A 8 -14.89 1.22 -2.12
N GLU A 9 -14.54 1.63 -3.33
CA GLU A 9 -13.62 0.88 -4.18
C GLU A 9 -12.23 0.78 -3.55
N LYS A 10 -11.72 1.88 -2.96
CA LYS A 10 -10.47 1.86 -2.19
C LYS A 10 -10.52 0.79 -1.11
N TYR A 11 -11.57 0.76 -0.28
CA TYR A 11 -11.65 -0.23 0.80
C TYR A 11 -11.76 -1.67 0.28
N ARG A 12 -12.48 -1.88 -0.83
CA ARG A 12 -12.56 -3.18 -1.49
C ARG A 12 -11.18 -3.68 -1.93
N VAL A 13 -10.41 -2.82 -2.61
CA VAL A 13 -9.05 -3.15 -3.07
C VAL A 13 -8.11 -3.38 -1.90
N GLN A 14 -8.17 -2.53 -0.86
CA GLN A 14 -7.35 -2.67 0.33
C GLN A 14 -7.61 -4.00 1.04
N ARG A 15 -8.87 -4.39 1.22
CA ARG A 15 -9.23 -5.68 1.84
C ARG A 15 -8.66 -6.86 1.06
N LYS A 16 -8.86 -6.88 -0.26
CA LYS A 16 -8.32 -7.93 -1.13
C LYS A 16 -6.80 -8.03 -1.04
N LEU A 17 -6.10 -6.89 -1.02
CA LEU A 17 -4.64 -6.87 -0.85
C LEU A 17 -4.20 -7.39 0.51
N THR A 18 -4.90 -7.04 1.58
CA THR A 18 -4.60 -7.56 2.92
C THR A 18 -4.75 -9.07 3.00
N GLU A 19 -5.82 -9.60 2.41
CA GLU A 19 -6.08 -11.05 2.33
C GLU A 19 -4.99 -11.77 1.52
N GLU A 20 -4.64 -11.27 0.32
CA GLU A 20 -3.57 -11.83 -0.52
C GLU A 20 -2.18 -11.75 0.15
N ALA A 21 -1.95 -10.69 0.92
CA ALA A 21 -0.74 -10.49 1.70
C ALA A 21 -0.68 -11.40 2.94
N GLY A 22 -1.76 -12.09 3.31
CA GLY A 22 -1.82 -12.86 4.55
C GLY A 22 -1.57 -11.98 5.78
N TYR A 23 -2.04 -10.72 5.74
CA TYR A 23 -1.81 -9.72 6.79
C TYR A 23 -0.32 -9.34 7.03
N ASP A 24 0.59 -9.71 6.13
CA ASP A 24 1.99 -9.27 6.16
C ASP A 24 2.15 -7.89 5.50
N ILE A 25 2.69 -6.92 6.23
CA ILE A 25 2.82 -5.54 5.75
C ILE A 25 3.85 -5.41 4.61
N ARG A 26 4.93 -6.19 4.60
CA ARG A 26 5.95 -6.14 3.55
C ARG A 26 5.36 -6.66 2.25
N LYS A 27 4.70 -7.83 2.32
CA LYS A 27 4.02 -8.43 1.18
C LYS A 27 2.88 -7.55 0.65
N TYR A 28 2.15 -6.88 1.54
CA TYR A 28 1.13 -5.90 1.16
C TYR A 28 1.72 -4.74 0.34
N VAL A 29 2.84 -4.17 0.80
CA VAL A 29 3.53 -3.06 0.10
C VAL A 29 4.05 -3.52 -1.26
N GLU A 30 4.64 -4.70 -1.35
CA GLU A 30 5.10 -5.28 -2.62
C GLU A 30 3.96 -5.48 -3.62
N LEU A 31 2.85 -6.10 -3.19
CA LEU A 31 1.67 -6.32 -4.03
C LEU A 31 1.03 -5.00 -4.48
N SER A 32 0.97 -4.02 -3.58
CA SER A 32 0.45 -2.68 -3.88
C SER A 32 1.32 -1.97 -4.92
N HIS A 33 2.64 -2.01 -4.75
CA HIS A 33 3.58 -1.42 -5.70
C HIS A 33 3.48 -2.07 -7.07
N LYS A 34 3.43 -3.41 -7.14
CA LYS A 34 3.26 -4.16 -8.39
C LYS A 34 2.02 -3.72 -9.16
N ARG A 35 0.86 -3.65 -8.49
CA ARG A 35 -0.40 -3.21 -9.13
C ARG A 35 -0.33 -1.76 -9.61
N ALA A 36 0.31 -0.88 -8.85
CA ALA A 36 0.51 0.51 -9.25
C ALA A 36 1.39 0.61 -10.50
N ALA A 37 2.45 -0.19 -10.59
CA ALA A 37 3.34 -0.23 -11.75
C ALA A 37 2.62 -0.77 -13.00
N GLU A 38 1.88 -1.88 -12.88
CA GLU A 38 1.07 -2.44 -13.97
C GLU A 38 0.02 -1.44 -14.48
N ALA A 39 -0.64 -0.73 -13.57
CA ALA A 39 -1.59 0.33 -13.94
C ALA A 39 -0.88 1.50 -14.65
N ALA A 40 0.30 1.90 -14.15
CA ALA A 40 1.07 2.98 -14.76
C ALA A 40 1.48 2.63 -16.19
N GLU A 41 1.96 1.41 -16.43
CA GLU A 41 2.26 0.90 -17.77
C GLU A 41 1.01 0.89 -18.66
N LYS A 42 -0.09 0.30 -18.18
CA LYS A 42 -1.34 0.19 -18.94
C LYS A 42 -1.91 1.53 -19.38
N TYR A 43 -1.78 2.57 -18.55
CA TYR A 43 -2.35 3.88 -18.80
C TYR A 43 -1.32 4.92 -19.27
N GLY A 44 -0.08 4.51 -19.55
CA GLY A 44 0.99 5.42 -19.98
C GLY A 44 1.35 6.49 -18.95
N LEU A 45 1.19 6.19 -17.66
CA LEU A 45 1.49 7.08 -16.54
C LEU A 45 2.91 6.84 -16.03
N THR A 46 3.53 7.88 -15.50
CA THR A 46 4.83 7.77 -14.81
C THR A 46 4.63 7.85 -13.30
N LEU A 47 4.99 6.79 -12.57
CA LEU A 47 5.03 6.83 -11.11
C LEU A 47 6.22 7.68 -10.66
N LYS A 48 5.95 8.72 -9.87
CA LYS A 48 6.99 9.51 -9.22
C LYS A 48 7.02 9.15 -7.74
N TYR A 49 8.19 8.70 -7.28
CA TYR A 49 8.45 8.51 -5.87
C TYR A 49 9.14 9.77 -5.32
N GLY A 50 8.70 10.20 -4.14
CA GLY A 50 9.38 11.28 -3.44
C GLY A 50 10.80 10.86 -3.08
N GLN A 51 11.80 11.60 -3.55
CA GLN A 51 13.17 11.44 -3.07
C GLN A 51 13.23 11.99 -1.65
N ARG A 52 13.30 11.09 -0.66
CA ARG A 52 13.45 11.50 0.73
C ARG A 52 14.92 11.82 0.99
N LYS A 53 15.33 13.08 0.84
CA LYS A 53 16.66 13.52 1.33
C LYS A 53 16.68 13.36 2.86
N GLY A 54 17.55 12.47 3.36
CA GLY A 54 17.76 12.25 4.80
C GLY A 54 16.75 11.33 5.50
N GLY A 55 16.01 10.49 4.77
CA GLY A 55 15.05 9.57 5.37
C GLY A 55 15.59 8.16 5.50
N GLU A 56 16.37 7.87 6.54
CA GLU A 56 16.47 6.50 7.02
C GLU A 56 15.06 6.02 7.39
N LEU A 57 14.72 4.78 7.04
CA LEU A 57 13.51 4.16 7.56
C LEU A 57 13.73 4.04 9.07
N GLU A 58 13.01 4.85 9.85
CA GLU A 58 12.94 4.68 11.30
C GLU A 58 12.73 3.19 11.60
N PRO A 59 13.57 2.58 12.45
CA PRO A 59 13.44 1.16 12.74
C PRO A 59 12.03 0.89 13.24
N VAL A 60 11.37 -0.12 12.66
CA VAL A 60 10.03 -0.53 13.08
C VAL A 60 10.12 -0.94 14.55
N VAL A 61 9.64 -0.08 15.45
CA VAL A 61 9.59 -0.39 16.88
C VAL A 61 8.61 -1.55 17.07
N PRO A 62 9.04 -2.71 17.60
CA PRO A 62 8.13 -3.82 17.85
C PRO A 62 7.06 -3.37 18.84
N VAL A 63 5.79 -3.48 18.45
CA VAL A 63 4.68 -3.28 19.39
C VAL A 63 4.72 -4.44 20.38
N PRO A 64 4.85 -4.21 21.70
CA PRO A 64 4.86 -5.29 22.67
C PRO A 64 3.55 -6.08 22.57
N SER A 65 3.63 -7.41 22.51
CA SER A 65 2.43 -8.26 22.42
C SER A 65 1.55 -7.96 23.63
N ALA A 66 0.31 -7.53 23.36
CA ALA A 66 -0.69 -7.36 24.40
C ALA A 66 -0.82 -8.69 25.18
N ARG A 67 -0.58 -8.63 26.49
CA ARG A 67 -0.88 -9.71 27.43
C ARG A 67 -2.39 -9.85 27.62
#